data_AF-A0A1Q3M4W0-F1
#
_entry.id   AF-A0A1Q3M4W0-F1
#
_cell.length_a   1.000
_cell.length_b   1.000
_cell.length_c   1.000
_cell.angle_alpha   90.00
_cell.angle_beta   90.00
_cell.angle_gamma   90.00
#
_symmetry.space_group_name_H-M   'P 1'
#
loop_
_entity.id
_entity.type
_entity.pdbx_description
1 polymer ?
#
loop_
_entity_poly.entity_id
_entity_poly.type
_entity_poly.pdbx_seq_one_letter_code
_entity_poly.pdbx_strand_id
1 'polypeptide(L)'
;MDQFGDYTLRFTTTQSIRLRNIPDAALPELHSILKELFAEVHLPTLANNIVSCTGADTCRLGIGLSKGLAKAIRKELISSKLDLDGLQDTRIHISGCPNSCGQQLWADIGFSGKILRNDRIYPGYQVYLGANRDDAPKFAEAVGNISSRDIPQFVVKLLESYLLTQQKYQSLQQYLLGEGKEVAKTILARFKEIPSFENDKNYYFDWGAETLFSVINRGTAECSAGLFDMIDVDLNIINNTKKVLETEQNPQKRNVLLYEIVFSASRMLLVTRGAEPKTTEDVFNLFLKNLIGYGFVDEKFSPIVTTARDNREFDFESKKDGIYALAEAVAELYKNMDDSLQFKNVQPKLQPTAAQAEEPKAAPHTQHKFKDLRGVACPMNFVQTKIQLSPMQSGEILEIWLDDGQPINNVPGSVRGEGHQVLEQVQVGDYWKVVIKKK
;
A
#
# COMPACT_ATOMS: atom_id res chain seq x y z
N MET A 1 39.08 -8.23 -16.25
CA MET A 1 38.97 -6.96 -16.98
C MET A 1 40.33 -6.42 -17.39
N ASP A 2 41.41 -6.80 -16.68
CA ASP A 2 42.80 -6.39 -16.96
C ASP A 2 43.27 -6.63 -18.41
N GLN A 3 42.75 -7.68 -19.06
CA GLN A 3 42.98 -7.97 -20.48
C GLN A 3 42.34 -6.96 -21.46
N PHE A 4 41.44 -6.10 -20.97
CA PHE A 4 40.73 -5.09 -21.75
C PHE A 4 41.12 -3.64 -21.36
N GLY A 5 42.01 -3.46 -20.38
CA GLY A 5 42.51 -2.16 -19.93
C GLY A 5 41.69 -1.46 -18.85
N ASP A 6 42.16 -0.27 -18.46
CA ASP A 6 41.58 0.54 -17.38
C ASP A 6 40.25 1.20 -17.77
N TYR A 7 39.41 1.49 -16.77
CA TYR A 7 38.13 2.22 -16.91
C TYR A 7 37.08 1.61 -17.84
N THR A 8 37.19 0.30 -18.09
CA THR A 8 36.31 -0.47 -18.99
C THR A 8 34.90 -0.65 -18.44
N LEU A 9 34.68 -0.63 -17.12
CA LEU A 9 33.37 -0.83 -16.50
C LEU A 9 32.73 0.49 -16.03
N ARG A 10 31.47 0.74 -16.40
CA ARG A 10 30.65 1.87 -15.95
C ARG A 10 29.24 1.41 -15.57
N PHE A 11 28.61 2.12 -14.64
CA PHE A 11 27.19 1.93 -14.32
C PHE A 11 26.33 2.96 -15.05
N THR A 12 25.13 2.56 -15.48
CA THR A 12 24.13 3.45 -16.05
C THR A 12 23.19 3.99 -14.97
N THR A 13 22.42 5.02 -15.32
CA THR A 13 21.33 5.54 -14.47
C THR A 13 20.16 4.54 -14.32
N THR A 14 20.11 3.51 -15.15
CA THR A 14 19.14 2.40 -15.09
C THR A 14 19.69 1.18 -14.34
N GLN A 15 20.81 1.33 -13.61
CA GLN A 15 21.44 0.28 -12.81
C GLN A 15 22.02 -0.88 -13.65
N SER A 16 22.26 -0.66 -14.94
CA SER A 16 22.92 -1.61 -15.84
C SER A 16 24.44 -1.36 -15.86
N ILE A 17 25.19 -2.36 -16.31
CA ILE A 17 26.65 -2.25 -16.49
C ILE A 17 26.94 -2.03 -17.98
N ARG A 18 27.79 -1.05 -18.30
CA ARG A 18 28.34 -0.80 -19.63
C ARG A 18 29.82 -1.10 -19.64
N LEU A 19 30.23 -1.93 -20.59
CA LEU A 19 31.62 -2.18 -20.92
C LEU A 19 32.04 -1.24 -22.05
N ARG A 20 33.12 -0.48 -21.85
CA ARG A 20 33.65 0.51 -22.81
C ARG A 20 35.10 0.18 -23.15
N ASN A 21 35.57 0.74 -24.28
CA ASN A 21 36.93 0.60 -24.76
C ASN A 21 37.35 -0.86 -25.02
N ILE A 22 36.39 -1.72 -25.35
CA ILE A 22 36.67 -3.11 -25.72
C ILE A 22 37.03 -3.13 -27.22
N PRO A 23 38.20 -3.67 -27.61
CA PRO A 23 38.54 -3.85 -29.01
C PRO A 23 37.50 -4.74 -29.73
N ASP A 24 37.09 -4.37 -30.95
CA ASP A 24 36.06 -5.11 -31.71
C ASP A 24 36.38 -6.61 -31.86
N ALA A 25 37.66 -6.94 -32.05
CA ALA A 25 38.12 -8.32 -32.18
C ALA A 25 37.88 -9.17 -30.92
N ALA A 26 37.74 -8.54 -29.75
CA ALA A 26 37.52 -9.22 -28.47
C ALA A 26 36.03 -9.37 -28.11
N LEU A 27 35.11 -8.73 -28.85
CA LEU A 27 33.67 -8.78 -28.57
C LEU A 27 33.09 -10.21 -28.59
N PRO A 28 33.45 -11.10 -29.55
CA PRO A 28 32.90 -12.47 -29.56
C PRO A 28 33.29 -13.28 -28.33
N GLU A 29 34.56 -13.22 -27.93
CA GLU A 29 35.09 -13.91 -26.75
C GLU A 29 34.46 -13.34 -25.47
N LEU A 30 34.45 -12.02 -25.31
CA LEU A 30 33.82 -11.35 -24.18
C LEU A 30 32.34 -11.72 -24.06
N HIS A 31 31.60 -11.72 -25.17
CA HIS A 31 30.20 -12.10 -25.17
C HIS A 31 29.97 -13.56 -24.76
N SER A 32 30.86 -14.48 -25.16
CA SER A 32 30.82 -15.88 -24.70
C SER A 32 31.02 -15.98 -23.18
N ILE A 33 32.06 -15.30 -22.66
CA ILE A 33 32.34 -15.26 -21.22
C ILE A 33 31.15 -14.69 -20.45
N LEU A 34 30.56 -13.59 -20.93
CA LEU A 34 29.42 -12.95 -20.29
C LEU A 34 28.18 -13.85 -20.29
N LYS A 35 27.94 -14.62 -21.35
CA LYS A 35 26.85 -15.62 -21.41
C LYS A 35 27.02 -16.75 -20.42
N GLU A 36 28.26 -17.16 -20.13
CA GLU A 36 28.54 -18.17 -19.11
C GLU A 36 28.34 -17.64 -17.69
N LEU A 37 28.67 -16.37 -17.45
CA LEU A 37 28.59 -15.74 -16.13
C LEU A 37 27.19 -15.23 -15.77
N PHE A 38 26.43 -14.76 -16.76
CA PHE A 38 25.15 -14.09 -16.56
C PHE A 38 24.10 -14.65 -17.51
N ALA A 39 23.06 -15.27 -16.93
CA ALA A 39 21.96 -15.85 -17.68
C ALA A 39 21.19 -14.79 -18.49
N GLU A 40 21.31 -13.53 -18.14
CA GLU A 40 20.49 -12.44 -18.66
C GLU A 40 21.09 -11.71 -19.87
N VAL A 41 22.36 -11.94 -20.22
CA VAL A 41 23.09 -11.17 -21.24
C VAL A 41 22.49 -11.28 -22.63
N HIS A 42 21.81 -12.38 -22.93
CA HIS A 42 21.16 -12.62 -24.21
C HIS A 42 19.72 -12.07 -24.29
N LEU A 43 19.21 -11.49 -23.21
CA LEU A 43 17.83 -10.99 -23.16
C LEU A 43 17.76 -9.55 -23.70
N PRO A 44 16.64 -9.16 -24.33
CA PRO A 44 16.44 -7.81 -24.85
C PRO A 44 16.61 -6.72 -23.79
N THR A 45 17.12 -5.56 -24.22
CA THR A 45 17.42 -4.40 -23.37
C THR A 45 16.26 -4.01 -22.46
N LEU A 46 15.03 -3.96 -23.01
CA LEU A 46 13.82 -3.62 -22.26
C LEU A 46 13.59 -4.55 -21.06
N ALA A 47 13.78 -5.86 -21.24
CA ALA A 47 13.58 -6.85 -20.18
C ALA A 47 14.64 -6.75 -19.06
N ASN A 48 15.80 -6.17 -19.35
CA ASN A 48 16.91 -5.99 -18.41
C ASN A 48 16.95 -4.60 -17.77
N ASN A 49 16.21 -3.61 -18.30
CA ASN A 49 16.26 -2.21 -17.85
C ASN A 49 15.01 -1.74 -17.10
N ILE A 50 14.20 -2.65 -16.56
CA ILE A 50 13.08 -2.28 -15.69
C ILE A 50 13.63 -1.76 -14.36
N VAL A 51 13.37 -0.48 -14.07
CA VAL A 51 13.81 0.16 -12.83
C VAL A 51 12.74 -0.03 -11.76
N SER A 52 13.15 -0.46 -10.57
CA SER A 52 12.25 -0.55 -9.42
C SER A 52 12.89 0.02 -8.16
N CYS A 53 12.10 0.64 -7.29
CA CYS A 53 12.56 0.97 -5.94
C CYS A 53 12.58 -0.29 -5.06
N THR A 54 12.94 -0.11 -3.78
CA THR A 54 12.96 -1.21 -2.80
C THR A 54 11.57 -1.79 -2.51
N GLY A 55 10.51 -0.97 -2.58
CA GLY A 55 9.13 -1.39 -2.35
C GLY A 55 8.88 -1.89 -0.92
N ALA A 56 7.71 -2.50 -0.70
CA ALA A 56 7.29 -3.02 0.61
C ALA A 56 8.17 -4.16 1.17
N ASP A 57 9.15 -4.62 0.37
CA ASP A 57 10.13 -5.64 0.72
C ASP A 57 11.04 -5.19 1.86
N THR A 58 11.44 -3.91 1.86
CA THR A 58 12.31 -3.31 2.89
C THR A 58 11.92 -1.88 3.26
N CYS A 59 11.20 -1.17 2.40
CA CYS A 59 10.75 0.19 2.66
C CYS A 59 9.51 0.19 3.55
N ARG A 60 9.54 0.97 4.65
CA ARG A 60 8.40 1.15 5.55
C ARG A 60 7.22 1.88 4.90
N LEU A 61 7.51 2.72 3.90
CA LEU A 61 6.49 3.44 3.11
C LEU A 61 5.97 2.62 1.93
N GLY A 62 6.59 1.47 1.66
CA GLY A 62 6.25 0.64 0.51
C GLY A 62 4.86 0.04 0.64
N ILE A 63 4.04 0.20 -0.39
CA ILE A 63 2.72 -0.43 -0.52
C ILE A 63 2.86 -1.71 -1.37
N GLY A 64 3.44 -1.59 -2.55
CA GLY A 64 3.66 -2.70 -3.47
C GLY A 64 5.07 -3.28 -3.40
N LEU A 65 5.20 -4.57 -3.69
CA LEU A 65 6.45 -5.29 -3.92
C LEU A 65 6.97 -4.99 -5.33
N SER A 66 7.56 -3.80 -5.51
CA SER A 66 8.02 -3.29 -6.80
C SER A 66 9.00 -4.21 -7.53
N LYS A 67 9.92 -4.87 -6.80
CA LYS A 67 10.87 -5.83 -7.39
C LYS A 67 10.18 -7.11 -7.88
N GLY A 68 9.17 -7.57 -7.14
CA GLY A 68 8.37 -8.73 -7.53
C GLY A 68 7.58 -8.44 -8.80
N LEU A 69 6.95 -7.25 -8.87
CA LEU A 69 6.28 -6.80 -10.08
C LEU A 69 7.24 -6.66 -11.27
N ALA A 70 8.44 -6.10 -11.06
CA ALA A 70 9.46 -6.00 -12.12
C ALA A 70 9.81 -7.38 -12.71
N LYS A 71 9.99 -8.39 -11.85
CA LYS A 71 10.25 -9.78 -12.28
C LYS A 71 9.06 -10.36 -13.05
N ALA A 72 7.83 -10.07 -12.64
CA ALA A 72 6.63 -10.54 -13.31
C ALA A 72 6.47 -9.93 -14.72
N ILE A 73 6.65 -8.60 -14.85
CA ILE A 73 6.64 -7.91 -16.14
C ILE A 73 7.73 -8.48 -17.05
N ARG A 74 8.95 -8.63 -16.52
CA ARG A 74 10.09 -9.20 -17.26
C ARG A 74 9.77 -10.59 -17.81
N LYS A 75 9.22 -11.48 -16.98
CA LYS A 75 8.84 -12.84 -17.38
C LYS A 75 7.80 -12.83 -18.50
N GLU A 76 6.78 -11.98 -18.37
CA GLU A 76 5.71 -11.87 -19.36
C GLU A 76 6.23 -11.32 -20.70
N LEU A 77 7.09 -10.29 -20.67
CA LEU A 77 7.74 -9.74 -21.86
C LEU A 77 8.56 -10.80 -22.60
N ILE A 78 9.45 -11.51 -21.89
CA ILE A 78 10.32 -12.55 -22.49
C ILE A 78 9.49 -13.70 -23.08
N SER A 79 8.33 -13.99 -22.47
CA SER A 79 7.44 -15.06 -22.93
C SER A 79 6.50 -14.60 -24.06
N SER A 80 6.46 -13.30 -24.36
CA SER A 80 5.64 -12.72 -25.42
C SER A 80 6.27 -12.96 -26.80
N LYS A 81 5.47 -12.78 -27.86
CA LYS A 81 5.94 -12.84 -29.26
C LYS A 81 6.33 -11.46 -29.82
N LEU A 82 6.48 -10.46 -28.95
CA LEU A 82 6.78 -9.10 -29.38
C LEU A 82 8.24 -8.97 -29.82
N ASP A 83 8.49 -8.10 -30.80
CA ASP A 83 9.85 -7.66 -31.13
C ASP A 83 10.34 -6.69 -30.05
N LEU A 84 10.99 -7.23 -29.02
CA LEU A 84 11.50 -6.45 -27.89
C LEU A 84 12.77 -5.67 -28.23
N ASP A 85 13.51 -6.05 -29.27
CA ASP A 85 14.71 -5.33 -29.70
C ASP A 85 14.33 -3.99 -30.36
N GLY A 86 13.20 -3.96 -31.09
CA GLY A 86 12.57 -2.74 -31.57
C GLY A 86 12.07 -1.79 -30.47
N LEU A 87 12.11 -2.21 -29.19
CA LEU A 87 11.65 -1.45 -28.03
C LEU A 87 12.77 -1.05 -27.06
N GLN A 88 14.03 -1.14 -27.48
CA GLN A 88 15.21 -0.93 -26.63
C GLN A 88 15.27 0.42 -25.86
N ASP A 89 14.62 1.48 -26.37
CA ASP A 89 14.59 2.81 -25.74
C ASP A 89 13.44 3.01 -24.73
N THR A 90 12.58 2.00 -24.61
CA THR A 90 11.44 2.01 -23.70
C THR A 90 11.90 1.94 -22.25
N ARG A 91 11.37 2.83 -21.41
CA ARG A 91 11.58 2.84 -19.96
C ARG A 91 10.34 2.38 -19.23
N ILE A 92 10.50 1.34 -18.41
CA ILE A 92 9.48 0.87 -17.45
C ILE A 92 10.01 1.08 -16.04
N HIS A 93 9.34 1.93 -15.27
CA HIS A 93 9.77 2.32 -13.93
C HIS A 93 8.67 2.05 -12.89
N ILE A 94 9.06 1.50 -11.74
CA ILE A 94 8.13 1.02 -10.71
C ILE A 94 8.54 1.60 -9.35
N SER A 95 7.64 2.35 -8.74
CA SER A 95 7.73 2.69 -7.32
C SER A 95 6.69 1.90 -6.54
N GLY A 96 7.11 1.29 -5.43
CA GLY A 96 6.19 0.61 -4.51
C GLY A 96 5.24 1.55 -3.76
N CYS A 97 5.38 2.87 -3.88
CA CYS A 97 4.49 3.89 -3.30
C CYS A 97 4.53 5.17 -4.16
N PRO A 98 3.69 6.19 -3.87
CA PRO A 98 3.65 7.44 -4.65
C PRO A 98 4.93 8.30 -4.61
N ASN A 99 5.85 8.09 -3.66
CA ASN A 99 7.02 8.96 -3.42
C ASN A 99 8.10 8.95 -4.51
N SER A 100 7.88 8.22 -5.61
CA SER A 100 8.69 8.32 -6.83
C SER A 100 10.17 7.96 -6.73
N CYS A 101 10.58 7.14 -5.76
CA CYS A 101 11.97 6.67 -5.65
C CYS A 101 12.44 5.85 -6.87
N GLY A 102 11.51 5.20 -7.58
CA GLY A 102 11.76 4.51 -8.86
C GLY A 102 11.61 5.42 -10.08
N GLN A 103 11.31 6.72 -9.91
CA GLN A 103 11.14 7.70 -10.97
C GLN A 103 10.06 7.33 -12.01
N GLN A 104 8.91 6.81 -11.56
CA GLN A 104 7.84 6.36 -12.47
C GLN A 104 7.27 7.48 -13.35
N LEU A 105 7.32 8.73 -12.89
CA LEU A 105 6.87 9.90 -13.67
C LEU A 105 7.83 10.27 -14.81
N TRP A 106 9.05 9.72 -14.82
CA TRP A 106 10.10 9.97 -15.82
C TRP A 106 10.29 8.80 -16.80
N ALA A 107 9.28 7.94 -16.92
CA ALA A 107 9.29 6.75 -17.77
C ALA A 107 8.19 6.81 -18.84
N ASP A 108 8.33 5.99 -19.89
CA ASP A 108 7.25 5.80 -20.87
C ASP A 108 6.08 5.09 -20.21
N ILE A 109 6.39 4.08 -19.38
CA ILE A 109 5.44 3.29 -18.61
C ILE A 109 5.85 3.31 -17.14
N GLY A 110 5.09 4.03 -16.32
CA GLY A 110 5.33 4.21 -14.90
C GLY A 110 4.26 3.56 -14.03
N PHE A 111 4.67 3.00 -12.89
CA PHE A 111 3.75 2.45 -11.88
C PHE A 111 4.07 3.00 -10.49
N SER A 112 3.05 3.43 -9.74
CA SER A 112 3.18 3.71 -8.30
C SER A 112 2.24 2.83 -7.48
N GLY A 113 2.77 2.14 -6.48
CA GLY A 113 1.98 1.25 -5.62
C GLY A 113 0.80 1.98 -4.98
N LYS A 114 -0.36 1.34 -5.04
CA LYS A 114 -1.62 1.77 -4.44
C LYS A 114 -2.27 0.59 -3.72
N ILE A 115 -3.14 0.92 -2.77
CA ILE A 115 -4.04 -0.05 -2.18
C ILE A 115 -5.35 0.08 -2.92
N LEU A 116 -5.80 -1.00 -3.55
CA LEU A 116 -7.09 -1.05 -4.21
C LEU A 116 -8.03 -1.95 -3.42
N ARG A 117 -9.33 -1.82 -3.71
CA ARG A 117 -10.36 -2.41 -2.87
C ARG A 117 -11.59 -2.80 -3.67
N ASN A 118 -12.10 -4.00 -3.39
CA ASN A 118 -13.45 -4.47 -3.71
C ASN A 118 -14.18 -4.78 -2.39
N ASP A 119 -14.60 -6.01 -2.14
CA ASP A 119 -15.00 -6.48 -0.81
C ASP A 119 -13.81 -6.65 0.15
N ARG A 120 -12.61 -6.86 -0.40
CA ARG A 120 -11.33 -6.95 0.32
C ARG A 120 -10.31 -5.99 -0.29
N ILE A 121 -9.26 -5.71 0.48
CA ILE A 121 -8.11 -4.96 -0.05
C ILE A 121 -7.23 -5.88 -0.90
N TYR A 122 -6.62 -5.32 -1.94
CA TYR A 122 -5.69 -6.03 -2.81
C TYR A 122 -4.60 -5.08 -3.34
N PRO A 123 -3.42 -5.61 -3.70
CA PRO A 123 -2.33 -4.80 -4.23
C PRO A 123 -2.68 -4.26 -5.61
N GLY A 124 -2.47 -2.97 -5.81
CA GLY A 124 -2.63 -2.33 -7.11
C GLY A 124 -1.58 -1.27 -7.37
N TYR A 125 -1.64 -0.68 -8.56
CA TYR A 125 -0.76 0.43 -8.94
C TYR A 125 -1.56 1.47 -9.74
N GLN A 126 -1.23 2.74 -9.53
CA GLN A 126 -1.55 3.81 -10.45
C GLN A 126 -0.59 3.73 -11.64
N VAL A 127 -1.17 3.76 -12.85
CA VAL A 127 -0.44 3.75 -14.12
C VAL A 127 -0.20 5.19 -14.58
N TYR A 128 1.03 5.48 -14.99
CA TYR A 128 1.48 6.73 -15.59
C TYR A 128 2.06 6.47 -16.97
N LEU A 129 1.72 7.29 -17.96
CA LEU A 129 2.20 7.10 -19.32
C LEU A 129 2.70 8.40 -19.97
N GLY A 130 3.70 8.25 -20.83
CA GLY A 130 4.08 9.25 -21.82
C GLY A 130 4.90 10.42 -21.29
N ALA A 131 5.95 10.15 -20.50
CA ALA A 131 6.94 11.17 -20.19
C ALA A 131 7.67 11.60 -21.47
N ASN A 132 7.72 12.91 -21.73
CA ASN A 132 8.57 13.48 -22.78
C ASN A 132 9.95 13.77 -22.20
N ARG A 133 10.97 13.19 -22.84
CA ARG A 133 12.39 13.29 -22.44
C ARG A 133 13.24 14.02 -23.49
N ASP A 134 12.61 14.49 -24.56
CA ASP A 134 13.24 15.23 -25.65
C ASP A 134 12.99 16.75 -25.46
N ASP A 135 12.94 17.49 -26.57
CA ASP A 135 12.59 18.90 -26.58
C ASP A 135 11.17 19.09 -26.00
N ALA A 136 11.04 19.99 -25.02
CA ALA A 136 9.85 20.18 -24.16
C ALA A 136 9.59 19.04 -23.15
N PRO A 137 10.48 18.85 -22.16
CA PRO A 137 10.35 17.79 -21.16
C PRO A 137 9.05 17.89 -20.37
N LYS A 138 8.39 16.74 -20.19
CA LYS A 138 7.10 16.65 -19.51
C LYS A 138 7.01 15.33 -18.75
N PHE A 139 6.45 15.36 -17.54
CA PHE A 139 6.19 14.15 -16.78
C PHE A 139 5.08 13.30 -17.42
N ALA A 140 5.15 11.99 -17.18
CA ALA A 140 4.08 11.07 -17.49
C ALA A 140 2.79 11.44 -16.76
N GLU A 141 1.65 11.19 -17.40
CA GLU A 141 0.32 11.51 -16.86
C GLU A 141 -0.35 10.26 -16.29
N ALA A 142 -1.10 10.43 -15.20
CA ALA A 142 -1.90 9.36 -14.61
C ALA A 142 -3.05 8.96 -15.54
N VAL A 143 -3.15 7.68 -15.91
CA VAL A 143 -4.19 7.19 -16.85
C VAL A 143 -5.21 6.26 -16.22
N GLY A 144 -4.92 5.67 -15.06
CA GLY A 144 -5.86 4.83 -14.30
C GLY A 144 -5.17 3.87 -13.34
N ASN A 145 -5.97 3.10 -12.60
CA ASN A 145 -5.49 2.12 -11.63
C ASN A 145 -5.67 0.70 -12.19
N ILE A 146 -4.81 -0.22 -11.75
CA ILE A 146 -4.84 -1.62 -12.13
C ILE A 146 -4.39 -2.52 -10.96
N SER A 147 -4.94 -3.73 -10.87
CA SER A 147 -4.45 -4.76 -9.96
C SER A 147 -2.99 -5.10 -10.28
N SER A 148 -2.17 -5.35 -9.24
CA SER A 148 -0.79 -5.80 -9.41
C SER A 148 -0.71 -7.03 -10.33
N ARG A 149 -1.71 -7.93 -10.22
CA ARG A 149 -1.78 -9.19 -10.95
C ARG A 149 -1.86 -9.01 -12.47
N ASP A 150 -2.54 -7.96 -12.93
CA ASP A 150 -2.83 -7.74 -14.36
C ASP A 150 -1.77 -6.91 -15.09
N ILE A 151 -0.90 -6.22 -14.34
CA ILE A 151 0.11 -5.32 -14.91
C ILE A 151 0.99 -5.99 -15.97
N PRO A 152 1.51 -7.23 -15.79
CA PRO A 152 2.34 -7.85 -16.82
C PRO A 152 1.62 -7.97 -18.17
N GLN A 153 0.36 -8.39 -18.17
CA GLN A 153 -0.45 -8.48 -19.40
C GLN A 153 -0.81 -7.11 -19.96
N PHE A 154 -1.09 -6.12 -19.10
CA PHE A 154 -1.32 -4.75 -19.52
C PHE A 154 -0.11 -4.18 -20.28
N VAL A 155 1.10 -4.39 -19.77
CA VAL A 155 2.34 -3.92 -20.42
C VAL A 155 2.50 -4.55 -21.81
N VAL A 156 2.32 -5.88 -21.93
CA VAL A 156 2.42 -6.55 -23.24
C VAL A 156 1.37 -6.02 -24.21
N LYS A 157 0.10 -5.90 -23.81
CA LYS A 157 -0.97 -5.40 -24.68
C LYS A 157 -0.74 -3.96 -25.15
N LEU A 158 -0.19 -3.10 -24.29
CA LEU A 158 0.12 -1.72 -24.63
C LEU A 158 1.30 -1.61 -25.61
N LEU A 159 2.32 -2.44 -25.44
CA LEU A 159 3.45 -2.48 -26.37
C LEU A 159 3.06 -3.11 -27.70
N GLU A 160 2.23 -4.15 -27.67
CA GLU A 160 1.63 -4.75 -28.87
C GLU A 160 0.84 -3.71 -29.68
N SER A 161 0.00 -2.90 -29.03
CA SER A 161 -0.76 -1.85 -29.72
C SER A 161 0.13 -0.77 -30.33
N TYR A 162 1.25 -0.44 -29.70
CA TYR A 162 2.26 0.43 -30.31
C TYR A 162 2.91 -0.22 -31.54
N LEU A 163 3.36 -1.47 -31.43
CA LEU A 163 4.04 -2.19 -32.51
C LEU A 163 3.15 -2.30 -33.78
N LEU A 164 1.83 -2.42 -33.62
CA LEU A 164 0.87 -2.41 -34.73
C LEU A 164 0.74 -1.05 -35.43
N THR A 165 1.27 0.03 -34.86
CA THR A 165 1.14 1.41 -35.36
C THR A 165 2.47 2.06 -35.72
N GLN A 166 3.55 1.29 -35.83
CA GLN A 166 4.90 1.81 -36.10
C GLN A 166 5.03 2.58 -37.43
N GLN A 167 4.14 2.36 -38.40
CA GLN A 167 4.11 3.16 -39.63
C GLN A 167 3.64 4.61 -39.39
N LYS A 168 2.85 4.83 -38.33
CA LYS A 168 2.29 6.13 -37.94
C LYS A 168 3.14 6.83 -36.88
N TYR A 169 3.73 6.09 -35.95
CA TYR A 169 4.52 6.63 -34.84
C TYR A 169 5.91 6.01 -34.81
N GLN A 170 6.95 6.85 -34.88
CA GLN A 170 8.34 6.39 -34.98
C GLN A 170 8.89 5.91 -33.62
N SER A 171 8.29 6.32 -32.51
CA SER A 171 8.68 5.92 -31.16
C SER A 171 7.46 5.67 -30.28
N LEU A 172 7.64 4.86 -29.23
CA LEU A 172 6.60 4.64 -28.20
C LEU A 172 6.16 5.97 -27.57
N GLN A 173 7.10 6.90 -27.35
CA GLN A 173 6.80 8.20 -26.79
C GLN A 173 5.83 9.00 -27.68
N GLN A 174 6.07 9.06 -28.99
CA GLN A 174 5.17 9.73 -29.94
C GLN A 174 3.78 9.09 -29.93
N TYR A 175 3.73 7.75 -29.89
CA TYR A 175 2.48 7.01 -29.76
C TYR A 175 1.72 7.37 -28.47
N LEU A 176 2.39 7.40 -27.32
CA LEU A 176 1.79 7.74 -26.02
C LEU A 176 1.36 9.21 -25.92
N LEU A 177 2.04 10.12 -26.60
CA LEU A 177 1.64 11.54 -26.71
C LEU A 177 0.46 11.74 -27.69
N GLY A 178 0.30 10.84 -28.66
CA GLY A 178 -0.86 10.76 -29.53
C GLY A 178 -2.01 9.95 -28.91
N GLU A 179 -2.35 8.82 -29.53
CA GLU A 179 -3.52 8.01 -29.15
C GLU A 179 -3.26 6.99 -28.04
N GLY A 180 -2.00 6.72 -27.69
CA GLY A 180 -1.61 5.60 -26.84
C GLY A 180 -2.19 5.65 -25.42
N LYS A 181 -2.42 6.84 -24.86
CA LYS A 181 -3.09 6.99 -23.55
C LYS A 181 -4.57 6.56 -23.59
N GLU A 182 -5.28 6.88 -24.67
CA GLU A 182 -6.69 6.48 -24.82
C GLU A 182 -6.82 4.97 -25.08
N VAL A 183 -5.87 4.41 -25.85
CA VAL A 183 -5.75 2.95 -25.99
C VAL A 183 -5.48 2.30 -24.64
N ALA A 184 -4.55 2.85 -23.84
CA ALA A 184 -4.26 2.33 -22.51
C ALA A 184 -5.49 2.36 -21.58
N LYS A 185 -6.28 3.44 -21.58
CA LYS A 185 -7.54 3.50 -20.83
C LYS A 185 -8.52 2.41 -21.26
N THR A 186 -8.59 2.12 -22.57
CA THR A 186 -9.42 1.03 -23.11
C THR A 186 -8.92 -0.35 -22.66
N ILE A 187 -7.61 -0.56 -22.60
CA ILE A 187 -7.03 -1.80 -22.07
C ILE A 187 -7.30 -1.92 -20.56
N LEU A 188 -7.12 -0.83 -19.79
CA LEU A 188 -7.39 -0.79 -18.35
C LEU A 188 -8.85 -1.16 -18.02
N ALA A 189 -9.80 -0.69 -18.83
CA ALA A 189 -11.21 -1.02 -18.64
C ALA A 189 -11.49 -2.53 -18.68
N ARG A 190 -10.69 -3.32 -19.40
CA ARG A 190 -10.81 -4.79 -19.48
C ARG A 190 -10.32 -5.50 -18.22
N PHE A 191 -9.54 -4.83 -17.37
CA PHE A 191 -9.00 -5.35 -16.10
C PHE A 191 -9.71 -4.74 -14.88
N LYS A 192 -10.87 -4.09 -15.08
CA LYS A 192 -11.60 -3.43 -14.00
C LYS A 192 -12.27 -4.43 -13.06
N GLU A 193 -12.73 -5.55 -13.58
CA GLU A 193 -13.40 -6.58 -12.80
C GLU A 193 -12.38 -7.49 -12.11
N ILE A 194 -12.41 -7.48 -10.77
CA ILE A 194 -11.51 -8.26 -9.94
C ILE A 194 -12.26 -9.48 -9.41
N PRO A 195 -11.77 -10.71 -9.63
CA PRO A 195 -12.39 -11.93 -9.10
C PRO A 195 -12.53 -11.89 -7.57
N SER A 196 -13.57 -12.53 -7.03
CA SER A 196 -13.68 -12.72 -5.59
C SER A 196 -12.52 -13.58 -5.07
N PHE A 197 -12.27 -13.52 -3.76
CA PHE A 197 -11.20 -14.30 -3.13
C PHE A 197 -11.38 -15.81 -3.32
N GLU A 198 -12.63 -16.30 -3.32
CA GLU A 198 -12.97 -17.69 -3.55
C GLU A 198 -12.67 -18.13 -5.00
N ASN A 199 -12.90 -17.24 -5.96
CA ASN A 199 -12.73 -17.53 -7.39
C ASN A 199 -11.25 -17.45 -7.82
N ASP A 200 -10.52 -16.42 -7.41
CA ASP A 200 -9.07 -16.34 -7.62
C ASP A 200 -8.38 -15.55 -6.49
N LYS A 201 -7.86 -16.30 -5.52
CA LYS A 201 -7.10 -15.74 -4.40
C LYS A 201 -5.85 -14.98 -4.83
N ASN A 202 -5.27 -15.24 -6.01
CA ASN A 202 -3.98 -14.67 -6.41
C ASN A 202 -4.03 -13.15 -6.58
N TYR A 203 -5.20 -12.57 -6.84
CA TYR A 203 -5.37 -11.11 -6.90
C TYR A 203 -5.09 -10.43 -5.58
N TYR A 204 -5.18 -11.16 -4.46
CA TYR A 204 -5.01 -10.65 -3.11
C TYR A 204 -3.59 -10.91 -2.57
N PHE A 205 -2.68 -11.43 -3.41
CA PHE A 205 -1.26 -11.55 -3.14
C PHE A 205 -0.51 -10.63 -4.11
N ASP A 206 0.50 -9.93 -3.61
CA ASP A 206 1.37 -9.16 -4.50
C ASP A 206 2.39 -10.10 -5.18
N TRP A 207 2.99 -9.65 -6.28
CA TRP A 207 4.00 -10.45 -6.96
C TRP A 207 5.20 -10.71 -6.04
N GLY A 208 5.51 -11.99 -5.81
CA GLY A 208 6.58 -12.41 -4.91
C GLY A 208 6.19 -12.44 -3.42
N ALA A 209 4.93 -12.16 -3.07
CA ALA A 209 4.44 -12.32 -1.71
C ALA A 209 4.06 -13.78 -1.41
N GLU A 210 4.37 -14.25 -0.21
CA GLU A 210 3.90 -15.54 0.32
C GLU A 210 2.66 -15.39 1.21
N THR A 211 2.37 -14.17 1.64
CA THR A 211 1.24 -13.83 2.53
C THR A 211 0.22 -12.96 1.83
N LEU A 212 -1.02 -13.02 2.32
CA LEU A 212 -2.08 -12.14 1.86
C LEU A 212 -1.65 -10.67 1.99
N PHE A 213 -2.06 -9.86 1.02
CA PHE A 213 -1.87 -8.43 1.08
C PHE A 213 -2.59 -7.85 2.30
N SER A 214 -1.84 -7.11 3.11
CA SER A 214 -2.33 -6.45 4.32
C SER A 214 -1.59 -5.13 4.54
N VAL A 215 -2.24 -4.20 5.23
CA VAL A 215 -1.68 -2.91 5.59
C VAL A 215 -1.33 -2.82 7.08
N ILE A 216 -1.70 -3.82 7.90
CA ILE A 216 -1.60 -3.80 9.37
C ILE A 216 -0.15 -3.72 9.88
N ASN A 217 0.80 -4.37 9.19
CA ASN A 217 2.21 -4.39 9.60
C ASN A 217 3.06 -3.29 8.94
N ARG A 218 2.45 -2.44 8.11
CA ARG A 218 3.14 -1.37 7.40
C ARG A 218 3.03 -0.13 8.26
N GLY A 219 4.11 0.15 9.00
CA GLY A 219 4.11 1.11 10.10
C GLY A 219 3.44 2.43 9.75
N THR A 220 2.80 3.03 10.75
CA THR A 220 2.17 4.37 10.77
C THR A 220 3.14 5.52 10.47
N ALA A 221 4.33 5.23 9.95
CA ALA A 221 5.30 6.22 9.54
C ALA A 221 4.98 6.64 8.09
N GLU A 222 4.40 7.84 7.95
CA GLU A 222 4.64 8.81 6.87
C GLU A 222 4.05 8.59 5.46
N CYS A 223 3.35 7.48 5.15
CA CYS A 223 2.63 7.39 3.86
C CYS A 223 1.16 7.01 4.00
N SER A 224 0.34 8.01 4.36
CA SER A 224 -1.12 7.92 4.45
C SER A 224 -1.82 7.90 3.09
N ALA A 225 -1.10 8.17 1.99
CA ALA A 225 -1.65 8.38 0.65
C ALA A 225 -2.51 7.20 0.14
N GLY A 226 -2.09 5.96 0.41
CA GLY A 226 -2.89 4.78 0.03
C GLY A 226 -4.13 4.55 0.89
N LEU A 227 -4.21 5.15 2.09
CA LEU A 227 -5.35 5.01 3.00
C LEU A 227 -6.47 6.00 2.63
N PHE A 228 -6.11 7.21 2.22
CA PHE A 228 -7.06 8.19 1.65
C PHE A 228 -7.74 7.66 0.38
N ASP A 229 -6.96 7.06 -0.53
CA ASP A 229 -7.50 6.43 -1.74
C ASP A 229 -8.59 5.39 -1.44
N MET A 230 -8.43 4.60 -0.37
CA MET A 230 -9.43 3.60 0.05
C MET A 230 -10.69 4.24 0.62
N ILE A 231 -10.54 5.30 1.40
CA ILE A 231 -11.67 6.05 1.98
C ILE A 231 -12.47 6.72 0.85
N ASP A 232 -11.77 7.28 -0.14
CA ASP A 232 -12.38 7.93 -1.30
C ASP A 232 -13.17 6.94 -2.19
N VAL A 233 -12.79 5.66 -2.25
CA VAL A 233 -13.58 4.64 -2.96
C VAL A 233 -14.98 4.52 -2.35
N ASP A 234 -15.08 4.32 -1.03
CA ASP A 234 -16.37 4.21 -0.34
C ASP A 234 -17.17 5.52 -0.41
N LEU A 235 -16.49 6.68 -0.28
CA LEU A 235 -17.13 7.99 -0.43
C LEU A 235 -17.71 8.20 -1.85
N ASN A 236 -16.98 7.78 -2.89
CA ASN A 236 -17.46 7.87 -4.27
C ASN A 236 -18.62 6.91 -4.54
N ILE A 237 -18.59 5.69 -3.99
CA ILE A 237 -19.73 4.76 -4.05
C ILE A 237 -20.96 5.43 -3.42
N ILE A 238 -20.86 5.94 -2.19
CA ILE A 238 -21.96 6.63 -1.51
C ILE A 238 -22.51 7.77 -2.37
N ASN A 239 -21.66 8.64 -2.89
CA ASN A 239 -22.08 9.80 -3.68
C ASN A 239 -22.74 9.40 -5.00
N ASN A 240 -22.22 8.38 -5.69
CA ASN A 240 -22.79 7.90 -6.94
C ASN A 240 -24.11 7.16 -6.71
N THR A 241 -24.19 6.31 -5.67
CA THR A 241 -25.41 5.60 -5.29
C THR A 241 -26.52 6.58 -4.88
N LYS A 242 -26.19 7.67 -4.16
CA LYS A 242 -27.14 8.77 -3.87
C LYS A 242 -27.68 9.40 -5.16
N LYS A 243 -26.84 9.69 -6.16
CA LYS A 243 -27.28 10.22 -7.46
C LYS A 243 -28.19 9.26 -8.22
N VAL A 244 -27.86 7.96 -8.23
CA VAL A 244 -28.73 6.94 -8.87
C VAL A 244 -30.10 6.88 -8.20
N LEU A 245 -30.15 6.97 -6.87
CA LEU A 245 -31.38 7.01 -6.08
C LEU A 245 -32.28 8.23 -6.36
N GLU A 246 -31.79 9.30 -7.00
CA GLU A 246 -32.62 10.44 -7.39
C GLU A 246 -33.56 10.10 -8.56
N THR A 247 -33.15 9.15 -9.42
CA THR A 247 -33.87 8.81 -10.66
C THR A 247 -34.48 7.41 -10.64
N GLU A 248 -33.96 6.48 -9.83
CA GLU A 248 -34.47 5.11 -9.73
C GLU A 248 -35.83 5.07 -9.01
N GLN A 249 -36.82 4.42 -9.64
CA GLN A 249 -38.20 4.33 -9.17
C GLN A 249 -38.56 2.92 -8.67
N ASN A 250 -37.77 1.90 -9.01
CA ASN A 250 -38.04 0.53 -8.62
C ASN A 250 -37.78 0.33 -7.11
N PRO A 251 -38.80 -0.02 -6.29
CA PRO A 251 -38.64 -0.10 -4.84
C PRO A 251 -37.59 -1.11 -4.38
N GLN A 252 -37.50 -2.26 -5.03
CA GLN A 252 -36.54 -3.30 -4.69
C GLN A 252 -35.10 -2.84 -4.94
N LYS A 253 -34.85 -2.21 -6.10
CA LYS A 253 -33.52 -1.67 -6.43
C LYS A 253 -33.14 -0.52 -5.49
N ARG A 254 -34.09 0.37 -5.18
CA ARG A 254 -33.84 1.44 -4.21
C ARG A 254 -33.42 0.90 -2.85
N ASN A 255 -34.09 -0.16 -2.38
CA ASN A 255 -33.74 -0.81 -1.12
C ASN A 255 -32.31 -1.37 -1.12
N VAL A 256 -31.88 -2.00 -2.22
CA VAL A 256 -30.51 -2.49 -2.40
C VAL A 256 -29.49 -1.34 -2.39
N LEU A 257 -29.78 -0.24 -3.09
CA LEU A 257 -28.92 0.95 -3.14
C LEU A 257 -28.81 1.63 -1.75
N LEU A 258 -29.89 1.67 -0.97
CA LEU A 258 -29.86 2.20 0.39
C LEU A 258 -29.03 1.33 1.33
N TYR A 259 -29.13 0.00 1.21
CA TYR A 259 -28.25 -0.93 1.92
C TYR A 259 -26.77 -0.72 1.55
N GLU A 260 -26.48 -0.52 0.26
CA GLU A 260 -25.11 -0.23 -0.23
C GLU A 260 -24.54 1.03 0.43
N ILE A 261 -25.35 2.09 0.61
CA ILE A 261 -24.91 3.30 1.33
C ILE A 261 -24.57 2.99 2.79
N VAL A 262 -25.39 2.22 3.51
CA VAL A 262 -25.10 1.85 4.91
C VAL A 262 -23.83 1.02 5.00
N PHE A 263 -23.66 0.07 4.08
CA PHE A 263 -22.46 -0.77 4.00
C PHE A 263 -21.21 0.05 3.76
N SER A 264 -21.18 0.88 2.70
CA SER A 264 -20.04 1.73 2.37
C SER A 264 -19.74 2.74 3.48
N ALA A 265 -20.75 3.38 4.07
CA ALA A 265 -20.55 4.31 5.20
C ALA A 265 -19.96 3.61 6.43
N SER A 266 -20.42 2.40 6.74
CA SER A 266 -19.89 1.61 7.87
C SER A 266 -18.45 1.14 7.63
N ARG A 267 -18.06 1.00 6.36
CA ARG A 267 -16.78 0.44 5.95
C ARG A 267 -15.68 1.48 5.77
N MET A 268 -16.08 2.68 5.33
CA MET A 268 -15.22 3.76 4.85
C MET A 268 -14.05 4.08 5.80
N LEU A 269 -14.31 4.29 7.09
CA LEU A 269 -13.30 4.75 8.05
C LEU A 269 -12.66 3.64 8.90
N LEU A 270 -13.01 2.36 8.70
CA LEU A 270 -12.41 1.24 9.44
C LEU A 270 -10.89 1.14 9.25
N VAL A 271 -10.42 1.53 8.06
CA VAL A 271 -9.00 1.52 7.72
C VAL A 271 -8.19 2.47 8.61
N THR A 272 -8.78 3.58 9.06
CA THR A 272 -8.15 4.54 9.99
C THR A 272 -7.89 3.92 11.37
N ARG A 273 -8.52 2.78 11.67
CA ARG A 273 -8.41 2.03 12.93
C ARG A 273 -7.63 0.73 12.75
N GLY A 274 -6.99 0.53 11.60
CA GLY A 274 -6.26 -0.71 11.28
C GLY A 274 -7.16 -1.95 11.21
N ALA A 275 -8.47 -1.76 11.00
CA ALA A 275 -9.44 -2.84 10.99
C ALA A 275 -9.70 -3.31 9.54
N GLU A 276 -9.35 -4.55 9.24
CA GLU A 276 -9.58 -5.20 7.94
C GLU A 276 -10.74 -6.22 8.07
N PRO A 277 -11.99 -5.85 7.74
CA PRO A 277 -13.12 -6.77 7.79
C PRO A 277 -12.95 -7.91 6.78
N LYS A 278 -13.29 -9.15 7.18
CA LYS A 278 -13.17 -10.34 6.30
C LYS A 278 -14.51 -10.72 5.67
N THR A 279 -15.60 -10.33 6.31
CA THR A 279 -16.99 -10.56 5.90
C THR A 279 -17.81 -9.27 5.96
N THR A 280 -19.00 -9.28 5.36
CA THR A 280 -19.95 -8.16 5.48
C THR A 280 -20.38 -7.92 6.94
N GLU A 281 -20.52 -8.98 7.72
CA GLU A 281 -20.90 -8.85 9.13
C GLU A 281 -19.79 -8.18 9.96
N ASP A 282 -18.53 -8.54 9.66
CA ASP A 282 -17.36 -7.90 10.29
C ASP A 282 -17.34 -6.40 10.06
N VAL A 283 -17.76 -5.92 8.88
CA VAL A 283 -17.83 -4.48 8.59
C VAL A 283 -18.69 -3.77 9.64
N PHE A 284 -19.91 -4.27 9.86
CA PHE A 284 -20.84 -3.65 10.80
C PHE A 284 -20.38 -3.81 12.25
N ASN A 285 -19.89 -4.99 12.63
CA ASN A 285 -19.38 -5.25 13.98
C ASN A 285 -18.17 -4.36 14.31
N LEU A 286 -17.24 -4.20 13.37
CA LEU A 286 -16.08 -3.33 13.53
C LEU A 286 -16.48 -1.85 13.52
N PHE A 287 -17.50 -1.44 12.77
CA PHE A 287 -17.99 -0.06 12.80
C PHE A 287 -18.64 0.28 14.13
N LEU A 288 -19.53 -0.59 14.61
CA LEU A 288 -20.17 -0.46 15.92
C LEU A 288 -19.11 -0.37 17.03
N LYS A 289 -18.10 -1.25 16.99
CA LYS A 289 -17.02 -1.26 17.99
C LYS A 289 -16.12 -0.03 17.90
N ASN A 290 -15.60 0.28 16.71
CA ASN A 290 -14.46 1.19 16.55
C ASN A 290 -14.86 2.65 16.26
N LEU A 291 -16.07 2.91 15.77
CA LEU A 291 -16.54 4.25 15.43
C LEU A 291 -17.66 4.70 16.37
N ILE A 292 -18.72 3.91 16.53
CA ILE A 292 -19.81 4.24 17.46
C ILE A 292 -19.37 4.03 18.91
N GLY A 293 -18.75 2.90 19.23
CA GLY A 293 -18.34 2.53 20.59
C GLY A 293 -17.32 3.50 21.20
N TYR A 294 -16.45 4.09 20.37
CA TYR A 294 -15.51 5.13 20.80
C TYR A 294 -16.09 6.55 20.71
N GLY A 295 -17.34 6.71 20.29
CA GLY A 295 -18.02 8.01 20.22
C GLY A 295 -17.59 8.90 19.05
N PHE A 296 -16.94 8.35 18.02
CA PHE A 296 -16.64 9.08 16.80
C PHE A 296 -17.87 9.31 15.93
N VAL A 297 -18.81 8.37 15.97
CA VAL A 297 -20.10 8.44 15.31
C VAL A 297 -21.19 8.32 16.38
N ASP A 298 -22.22 9.15 16.26
CA ASP A 298 -23.33 9.24 17.23
C ASP A 298 -24.05 7.88 17.38
N GLU A 299 -24.34 7.52 18.63
CA GLU A 299 -24.98 6.25 19.00
C GLU A 299 -26.38 6.10 18.40
N LYS A 300 -27.04 7.21 18.03
CA LYS A 300 -28.33 7.21 17.33
C LYS A 300 -28.31 6.41 16.01
N PHE A 301 -27.13 6.21 15.41
CA PHE A 301 -27.00 5.44 14.18
C PHE A 301 -26.85 3.94 14.40
N SER A 302 -26.62 3.50 15.64
CA SER A 302 -26.47 2.08 16.00
C SER A 302 -27.62 1.20 15.47
N PRO A 303 -28.91 1.58 15.61
CA PRO A 303 -30.03 0.77 15.11
C PRO A 303 -29.97 0.52 13.59
N ILE A 304 -29.61 1.53 12.79
CA ILE A 304 -29.52 1.40 11.33
C ILE A 304 -28.42 0.41 10.94
N VAL A 305 -27.27 0.50 11.61
CA VAL A 305 -26.13 -0.38 11.37
C VAL A 305 -26.43 -1.81 11.81
N THR A 306 -27.06 -2.01 12.97
CA THR A 306 -27.46 -3.34 13.44
C THR A 306 -28.54 -3.96 12.55
N THR A 307 -29.51 -3.17 12.09
CA THR A 307 -30.53 -3.66 11.15
C THR A 307 -29.91 -4.11 9.83
N ALA A 308 -28.95 -3.35 9.29
CA ALA A 308 -28.23 -3.75 8.08
C ALA A 308 -27.38 -5.03 8.30
N ARG A 309 -26.78 -5.21 9.48
CA ARG A 309 -26.06 -6.43 9.84
C ARG A 309 -26.98 -7.65 9.90
N ASP A 310 -28.10 -7.53 10.60
CA ASP A 310 -28.94 -8.66 11.01
C ASP A 310 -30.01 -9.01 9.97
N ASN A 311 -30.47 -8.05 9.18
CA ASN A 311 -31.54 -8.24 8.20
C ASN A 311 -31.32 -7.42 6.92
N ARG A 312 -30.72 -8.08 5.91
CA ARG A 312 -30.47 -7.48 4.59
C ARG A 312 -31.73 -7.22 3.77
N GLU A 313 -32.85 -7.86 4.12
CA GLU A 313 -34.15 -7.69 3.43
C GLU A 313 -35.05 -6.66 4.09
N PHE A 314 -34.56 -5.98 5.13
CA PHE A 314 -35.29 -4.90 5.78
C PHE A 314 -35.67 -3.79 4.79
N ASP A 315 -36.79 -3.11 5.04
CA ASP A 315 -37.22 -1.94 4.28
C ASP A 315 -36.41 -0.70 4.67
N PHE A 316 -35.24 -0.55 4.05
CA PHE A 316 -34.34 0.59 4.24
C PHE A 316 -34.92 1.91 3.71
N GLU A 317 -35.92 1.88 2.81
CA GLU A 317 -36.59 3.11 2.37
C GLU A 317 -37.27 3.80 3.56
N SER A 318 -37.84 3.03 4.50
CA SER A 318 -38.39 3.55 5.77
C SER A 318 -37.37 4.27 6.67
N LYS A 319 -36.07 4.10 6.41
CA LYS A 319 -34.96 4.70 7.17
C LYS A 319 -34.06 5.60 6.33
N LYS A 320 -34.48 5.96 5.11
CA LYS A 320 -33.68 6.72 4.14
C LYS A 320 -32.98 7.94 4.73
N ASP A 321 -33.70 8.80 5.45
CA ASP A 321 -33.13 10.03 6.01
C ASP A 321 -32.06 9.73 7.05
N GLY A 322 -32.26 8.68 7.87
CA GLY A 322 -31.26 8.21 8.83
C GLY A 322 -30.01 7.64 8.16
N ILE A 323 -30.17 6.94 7.03
CA ILE A 323 -29.07 6.41 6.22
C ILE A 323 -28.25 7.56 5.61
N TYR A 324 -28.92 8.59 5.12
CA TYR A 324 -28.25 9.76 4.54
C TYR A 324 -27.51 10.55 5.61
N ALA A 325 -28.12 10.73 6.78
CA ALA A 325 -27.50 11.35 7.94
C ALA A 325 -26.28 10.56 8.46
N LEU A 326 -26.33 9.21 8.45
CA LEU A 326 -25.17 8.37 8.78
C LEU A 326 -24.03 8.61 7.78
N ALA A 327 -24.34 8.57 6.47
CA ALA A 327 -23.35 8.79 5.43
C ALA A 327 -22.71 10.19 5.52
N GLU A 328 -23.51 11.22 5.83
CA GLU A 328 -23.03 12.58 6.05
C GLU A 328 -22.14 12.70 7.29
N ALA A 329 -22.55 12.11 8.42
CA ALA A 329 -21.75 12.11 9.65
C ALA A 329 -20.38 11.46 9.43
N VAL A 330 -20.31 10.33 8.72
CA VAL A 330 -19.05 9.66 8.37
C VAL A 330 -18.21 10.50 7.40
N ALA A 331 -18.84 11.15 6.41
CA ALA A 331 -18.14 12.03 5.47
C ALA A 331 -17.60 13.31 6.14
N GLU A 332 -18.31 13.89 7.10
CA GLU A 332 -17.83 15.01 7.91
C GLU A 332 -16.67 14.61 8.80
N LEU A 333 -16.75 13.43 9.42
CA LEU A 333 -15.66 12.88 10.22
C LEU A 333 -14.38 12.72 9.37
N TYR A 334 -14.53 12.25 8.12
CA TYR A 334 -13.43 12.18 7.16
C TYR A 334 -12.86 13.56 6.80
N LYS A 335 -13.70 14.55 6.53
CA LYS A 335 -13.23 15.94 6.23
C LYS A 335 -12.48 16.57 7.40
N ASN A 336 -12.81 16.19 8.63
CA ASN A 336 -12.15 16.64 9.84
C ASN A 336 -10.91 15.81 10.21
N MET A 337 -10.49 14.88 9.36
CA MET A 337 -9.33 14.03 9.58
C MET A 337 -8.03 14.73 9.15
N ASP A 338 -6.95 14.54 9.88
CA ASP A 338 -5.61 15.00 9.49
C ASP A 338 -4.80 13.94 8.72
N ASP A 339 -3.61 14.33 8.25
CA ASP A 339 -2.69 13.45 7.52
C ASP A 339 -2.17 12.27 8.36
N SER A 340 -2.37 12.29 9.68
CA SER A 340 -2.07 11.19 10.60
C SER A 340 -3.28 10.30 10.89
N LEU A 341 -4.37 10.48 10.14
CA LEU A 341 -5.65 9.75 10.26
C LEU A 341 -6.33 9.93 11.62
N GLN A 342 -6.06 11.05 12.30
CA GLN A 342 -6.73 11.42 13.53
C GLN A 342 -7.88 12.39 13.23
N PHE A 343 -9.00 12.22 13.92
CA PHE A 343 -10.17 13.08 13.77
C PHE A 343 -10.02 14.30 14.68
N LYS A 344 -9.97 15.49 14.08
CA LYS A 344 -9.87 16.75 14.83
C LYS A 344 -11.17 16.99 15.60
N ASN A 345 -11.04 17.52 16.82
CA ASN A 345 -12.15 18.01 17.64
C ASN A 345 -13.20 16.96 18.07
N VAL A 346 -12.88 15.67 17.97
CA VAL A 346 -13.70 14.59 18.52
C VAL A 346 -12.95 13.97 19.69
N GLN A 347 -13.40 14.21 20.92
CA GLN A 347 -12.88 13.51 22.09
C GLN A 347 -13.51 12.11 22.12
N PRO A 348 -12.73 11.03 21.92
CA PRO A 348 -13.29 9.69 22.04
C PRO A 348 -13.83 9.47 23.45
N LYS A 349 -14.95 8.75 23.57
CA LYS A 349 -15.38 8.21 24.87
C LYS A 349 -14.25 7.29 25.35
N LEU A 350 -13.56 7.69 26.42
CA LEU A 350 -12.67 6.80 27.16
C LEU A 350 -13.49 5.56 27.52
N GLN A 351 -13.02 4.35 27.16
CA GLN A 351 -13.60 3.16 27.75
C GLN A 351 -13.44 3.24 29.28
N PRO A 352 -14.40 2.72 30.06
CA PRO A 352 -14.10 2.28 31.41
C PRO A 352 -12.89 1.34 31.31
N THR A 353 -11.87 1.57 32.13
CA THR A 353 -10.88 0.54 32.47
C THR A 353 -11.63 -0.76 32.68
N ALA A 354 -11.32 -1.78 31.87
CA ALA A 354 -11.93 -3.09 32.03
C ALA A 354 -11.78 -3.51 33.50
N ALA A 355 -12.90 -3.51 34.21
CA ALA A 355 -13.00 -4.08 35.53
C ALA A 355 -12.66 -5.56 35.40
N GLN A 356 -11.54 -5.93 36.01
CA GLN A 356 -11.26 -7.20 36.68
C GLN A 356 -12.19 -8.35 36.26
N ALA A 357 -11.88 -9.00 35.14
CA ALA A 357 -12.20 -10.41 35.01
C ALA A 357 -11.19 -11.17 35.89
N GLU A 358 -11.68 -11.72 37.00
CA GLU A 358 -10.95 -12.73 37.75
C GLU A 358 -10.76 -13.97 36.86
N GLU A 359 -9.51 -14.31 36.57
CA GLU A 359 -9.11 -15.63 36.09
C GLU A 359 -7.78 -16.04 36.78
N PRO A 360 -7.51 -17.35 36.89
CA PRO A 360 -7.05 -17.97 38.14
C PRO A 360 -5.59 -17.71 38.47
N LYS A 361 -5.32 -17.69 39.79
CA LYS A 361 -3.98 -17.66 40.39
C LYS A 361 -3.06 -18.71 39.75
N ALA A 362 -2.04 -18.23 39.05
CA ALA A 362 -0.75 -18.90 38.95
C ALA A 362 0.35 -17.89 39.30
N ALA A 363 1.08 -18.16 40.37
CA ALA A 363 2.27 -17.43 40.81
C ALA A 363 3.53 -18.20 40.38
N PRO A 364 4.76 -17.69 40.62
CA PRO A 364 5.29 -16.37 40.27
C PRO A 364 6.69 -16.50 39.60
N HIS A 365 6.94 -15.78 38.50
CA HIS A 365 8.32 -15.44 38.10
C HIS A 365 8.34 -14.08 37.39
N THR A 366 8.21 -12.99 38.13
CA THR A 366 8.49 -11.65 37.61
C THR A 366 9.95 -11.30 37.89
N GLN A 367 10.85 -11.69 36.99
CA GLN A 367 12.17 -11.06 36.92
C GLN A 367 11.99 -9.62 36.45
N HIS A 368 12.41 -8.67 37.28
CA HIS A 368 12.45 -7.25 36.97
C HIS A 368 13.83 -6.93 36.39
N LYS A 369 13.91 -6.65 35.09
CA LYS A 369 15.16 -6.26 34.41
C LYS A 369 15.23 -4.74 34.32
N PHE A 370 16.43 -4.18 34.43
CA PHE A 370 16.65 -2.73 34.40
C PHE A 370 17.77 -2.36 33.42
N LYS A 371 17.60 -1.26 32.69
CA LYS A 371 18.64 -0.70 31.83
C LYS A 371 18.57 0.84 31.77
N ASP A 372 19.64 1.50 32.19
CA ASP A 372 19.82 2.93 31.95
C ASP A 372 20.23 3.19 30.50
N LEU A 373 19.46 4.03 29.79
CA LEU A 373 19.68 4.43 28.39
C LEU A 373 19.77 5.95 28.25
N ARG A 374 20.02 6.67 29.34
CA ARG A 374 20.37 8.10 29.29
C ARG A 374 21.72 8.29 28.57
N GLY A 375 21.83 9.37 27.81
CA GLY A 375 22.93 9.66 26.88
C GLY A 375 22.92 8.81 25.60
N VAL A 376 21.96 7.91 25.39
CA VAL A 376 21.89 7.05 24.20
C VAL A 376 21.00 7.70 23.14
N ALA A 377 21.63 8.20 22.07
CA ALA A 377 20.93 8.85 20.97
C ALA A 377 19.97 7.91 20.20
N CYS A 378 18.95 8.50 19.59
CA CYS A 378 18.08 7.80 18.63
C CYS A 378 18.91 7.37 17.39
N PRO A 379 18.71 6.16 16.83
CA PRO A 379 17.74 5.13 17.19
C PRO A 379 18.26 4.08 18.20
N MET A 380 19.46 4.27 18.75
CA MET A 380 20.13 3.25 19.57
C MET A 380 19.43 2.97 20.89
N ASN A 381 18.73 3.95 21.48
CA ASN A 381 17.91 3.74 22.68
C ASN A 381 16.80 2.71 22.45
N PHE A 382 16.10 2.76 21.31
CA PHE A 382 15.09 1.78 20.95
C PHE A 382 15.71 0.42 20.61
N VAL A 383 16.81 0.40 19.85
CA VAL A 383 17.53 -0.85 19.52
C VAL A 383 17.99 -1.56 20.79
N GLN A 384 18.57 -0.85 21.76
CA GLN A 384 18.99 -1.43 23.03
C GLN A 384 17.80 -1.91 23.87
N THR A 385 16.70 -1.15 23.90
CA THR A 385 15.45 -1.59 24.54
C THR A 385 14.97 -2.93 23.96
N LYS A 386 15.02 -3.09 22.63
CA LYS A 386 14.65 -4.33 21.95
C LYS A 386 15.60 -5.50 22.26
N ILE A 387 16.91 -5.24 22.31
CA ILE A 387 17.90 -6.25 22.71
C ILE A 387 17.59 -6.78 24.12
N GLN A 388 17.15 -5.92 25.04
CA GLN A 388 16.74 -6.34 26.39
C GLN A 388 15.41 -7.12 26.39
N LEU A 389 14.44 -6.71 25.56
CA LEU A 389 13.13 -7.38 25.45
C LEU A 389 13.16 -8.69 24.66
N SER A 390 14.18 -8.95 23.85
CA SER A 390 14.26 -10.15 22.99
C SER A 390 14.43 -11.46 23.77
N PRO A 391 15.29 -11.57 24.80
CA PRO A 391 15.42 -12.79 25.60
C PRO A 391 14.37 -12.90 26.72
N MET A 392 13.48 -11.92 26.87
CA MET A 392 12.48 -11.91 27.94
C MET A 392 11.25 -12.76 27.62
N GLN A 393 10.71 -13.42 28.64
CA GLN A 393 9.46 -14.18 28.54
C GLN A 393 8.24 -13.24 28.61
N SER A 394 7.12 -13.67 27.99
CA SER A 394 5.84 -12.95 28.09
C SER A 394 5.48 -12.73 29.56
N GLY A 395 5.11 -11.50 29.91
CA GLY A 395 4.79 -11.10 31.27
C GLY A 395 5.95 -10.59 32.12
N GLU A 396 7.21 -10.78 31.70
CA GLU A 396 8.38 -10.18 32.39
C GLU A 396 8.40 -8.65 32.24
N ILE A 397 9.03 -7.96 33.18
CA ILE A 397 9.05 -6.50 33.27
C ILE A 397 10.47 -5.96 33.03
N LEU A 398 10.58 -4.98 32.15
CA LEU A 398 11.78 -4.20 31.86
C LEU A 398 11.56 -2.74 32.25
N GLU A 399 12.40 -2.22 33.12
CA GLU A 399 12.50 -0.78 33.38
C GLU A 399 13.65 -0.18 32.58
N ILE A 400 13.39 0.92 31.88
CA ILE A 400 14.41 1.72 31.20
C ILE A 400 14.36 3.18 31.64
N TRP A 401 15.52 3.82 31.68
CA TRP A 401 15.64 5.27 31.89
C TRP A 401 16.07 5.96 30.60
N LEU A 402 15.40 7.05 30.24
CA LEU A 402 15.58 7.77 28.98
C LEU A 402 15.79 9.26 29.24
N ASP A 403 16.56 9.94 28.39
CA ASP A 403 16.63 11.40 28.41
C ASP A 403 15.32 12.02 27.92
N ASP A 404 15.10 13.26 28.33
CA ASP A 404 14.01 14.08 27.82
C ASP A 404 14.17 14.37 26.31
N GLY A 405 13.05 14.67 25.64
CA GLY A 405 13.02 14.94 24.20
C GLY A 405 12.85 13.69 23.33
N GLN A 406 13.70 13.52 22.31
CA GLN A 406 13.50 12.46 21.30
C GLN A 406 13.43 11.02 21.86
N PRO A 407 14.24 10.61 22.86
CA PRO A 407 14.19 9.25 23.40
C PRO A 407 12.82 8.89 23.99
N ILE A 408 12.29 9.73 24.88
CA ILE A 408 11.00 9.50 25.52
C ILE A 408 9.81 9.61 24.55
N ASN A 409 9.91 10.45 23.51
CA ASN A 409 8.85 10.60 22.51
C ASN A 409 8.73 9.38 21.58
N ASN A 410 9.82 8.64 21.37
CA ASN A 410 9.89 7.58 20.35
C ASN A 410 9.88 6.15 20.93
N VAL A 411 10.59 5.91 22.03
CA VAL A 411 10.79 4.54 22.56
C VAL A 411 9.47 3.92 23.07
N PRO A 412 8.64 4.59 23.90
CA PRO A 412 7.37 4.02 24.35
C PRO A 412 6.40 3.73 23.20
N GLY A 413 6.35 4.61 22.19
CA GLY A 413 5.54 4.40 20.99
C GLY A 413 5.99 3.18 20.19
N SER A 414 7.31 3.03 20.01
CA SER A 414 7.90 1.90 19.29
C SER A 414 7.71 0.57 20.04
N VAL A 415 7.81 0.59 21.37
CA VAL A 415 7.54 -0.58 22.24
C VAL A 415 6.07 -1.00 22.18
N ARG A 416 5.13 -0.05 22.24
CA ARG A 416 3.70 -0.31 22.02
C ARG A 416 3.44 -0.86 20.62
N GLY A 417 4.12 -0.33 19.60
CA GLY A 417 4.04 -0.80 18.21
C GLY A 417 4.49 -2.25 18.00
N GLU A 418 5.45 -2.75 18.80
CA GLU A 418 5.84 -4.17 18.80
C GLU A 418 4.87 -5.06 19.63
N GLY A 419 3.83 -4.48 20.21
CA GLY A 419 2.78 -5.16 20.99
C GLY A 419 3.08 -5.31 22.48
N HIS A 420 4.16 -4.71 22.99
CA HIS A 420 4.48 -4.71 24.42
C HIS A 420 3.65 -3.67 25.17
N GLN A 421 3.42 -3.91 26.46
CA GLN A 421 2.60 -3.01 27.28
C GLN A 421 3.50 -2.07 28.07
N VAL A 422 3.36 -0.76 27.89
CA VAL A 422 4.02 0.24 28.75
C VAL A 422 3.16 0.42 29.99
N LEU A 423 3.66 -0.03 31.14
CA LEU A 423 2.96 0.01 32.43
C LEU A 423 3.09 1.37 33.11
N GLU A 424 4.25 2.01 33.02
CA GLU A 424 4.55 3.26 33.69
C GLU A 424 5.41 4.14 32.78
N GLN A 425 5.15 5.45 32.78
CA GLN A 425 5.94 6.46 32.09
C GLN A 425 5.90 7.75 32.93
N VAL A 426 6.96 8.00 33.69
CA VAL A 426 7.01 9.11 34.65
C VAL A 426 8.34 9.84 34.58
N GLN A 427 8.30 11.17 34.69
CA GLN A 427 9.50 12.00 34.77
C GLN A 427 10.02 11.99 36.20
N VAL A 428 11.32 11.67 36.36
CA VAL A 428 12.02 11.61 37.64
C VAL A 428 13.23 12.52 37.55
N GLY A 429 13.12 13.74 38.06
CA GLY A 429 14.19 14.74 37.95
C GLY A 429 14.46 15.14 36.51
N ASP A 430 15.67 14.84 36.02
CA ASP A 430 16.16 15.17 34.68
C ASP A 430 16.00 14.04 33.65
N TYR A 431 15.35 12.93 34.02
CA TYR A 431 15.14 11.78 33.13
C TYR A 431 13.74 11.20 33.22
N TRP A 432 13.43 10.29 32.31
CA TRP A 432 12.16 9.57 32.24
C TRP A 432 12.34 8.10 32.58
N LYS A 433 11.55 7.60 33.53
CA LYS A 433 11.42 6.18 33.84
C LYS A 433 10.28 5.59 33.03
N VAL A 434 10.55 4.51 32.30
CA VAL A 434 9.56 3.76 31.52
C VAL A 434 9.59 2.29 31.94
N VAL A 435 8.45 1.77 32.37
CA VAL A 435 8.29 0.36 32.75
C VAL A 435 7.50 -0.37 31.68
N ILE A 436 8.03 -1.45 31.16
CA ILE A 436 7.54 -2.20 29.99
C ILE A 436 7.29 -3.64 30.42
N LYS A 437 6.08 -4.15 30.18
CA LYS A 437 5.75 -5.56 30.28
C LYS A 437 5.85 -6.22 28.90
N LYS A 438 6.63 -7.28 28.81
CA LYS A 438 6.76 -8.10 27.60
C LYS A 438 5.41 -8.73 27.26
N LYS A 439 5.08 -8.73 25.96
CA LYS A 439 3.88 -9.37 25.43
C LYS A 439 4.00 -10.87 25.46
#